data_AF-A0A800N2T8-F1
#
_entry.id   AF-A0A800N2T8-F1
#
_cell.length_a   1.000
_cell.length_b   1.000
_cell.length_c   1.000
_cell.angle_alpha   90.00
_cell.angle_beta   90.00
_cell.angle_gamma   90.00
#
_symmetry.space_group_name_H-M   'P 1'
#
loop_
_entity.id
_entity.type
_entity.pdbx_description
1 polymer ?
#
loop_
_entity_poly.entity_id
_entity_poly.type
_entity_poly.pdbx_seq_one_letter_code
_entity_poly.pdbx_strand_id
1 'polypeptide(L)'
;MTFQPLIIACTALALGIGSSYAQGVQPRMGDQVPGLNPIQRDLFEAGKVLFAQNLDPLDGLGPIMNDVSCGACHNIPAVGGWGTSAVTRFGKAAVGGNPFDPLAALGGTLLQSQTIDPPCAEFVPPEADVTALRLTPICFGAGLLEAIPEAAIQQNELNQPGLGLSGVRRMFAPIEGGAARASRFGWKGGPSTVLSFSIDASLMEMGLTSVFLPNEQAPNGDQALLATCDAVADPEDGPDVAGFTFIDRITHFQAMLAAPPQTPRNGMAGQAIFGAVGCADCHRPHYLTGPHAIGALSGRHIRPFSDFLIHDMGTGGDGIVDGPVSETQHMTRALWGLNMRTSLMHDGSASGGTFAQNIDMAIGMHDGEAAASRIAYLALSAADQTALAKFLRSLGQAEFDLADDDHDVDERPLPRHSPRA
;
A
#
# COMPACT_ATOMS: atom_id res chain seq x y z
N MET A 1 74.92 -36.46 -19.94
CA MET A 1 73.47 -36.78 -19.91
C MET A 1 72.89 -36.08 -18.71
N THR A 2 72.25 -34.93 -18.93
CA THR A 2 71.60 -34.12 -17.89
C THR A 2 70.24 -33.73 -18.43
N PHE A 3 69.19 -34.31 -17.87
CA PHE A 3 67.80 -34.05 -18.23
C PHE A 3 67.33 -32.75 -17.57
N GLN A 4 66.79 -31.84 -18.37
CA GLN A 4 66.03 -30.68 -17.91
C GLN A 4 64.54 -30.97 -18.17
N PRO A 5 63.65 -30.88 -17.16
CA PRO A 5 62.22 -31.02 -17.40
C PRO A 5 61.62 -29.66 -17.81
N LEU A 6 60.87 -29.69 -18.91
CA LEU A 6 60.06 -28.59 -19.42
C LEU A 6 58.76 -28.51 -18.58
N ILE A 7 58.57 -27.44 -17.81
CA ILE A 7 57.33 -27.18 -17.08
C ILE A 7 56.37 -26.48 -18.04
N ILE A 8 55.33 -27.19 -18.48
CA ILE A 8 54.19 -26.62 -19.22
C ILE A 8 53.22 -26.05 -18.18
N ALA A 9 53.09 -24.71 -18.14
CA ALA A 9 52.08 -24.04 -17.34
C ALA A 9 50.72 -24.12 -18.06
N CYS A 10 49.84 -25.01 -17.60
CA CYS A 10 48.42 -24.98 -17.95
C CYS A 10 47.74 -23.84 -17.19
N THR A 11 47.45 -22.72 -17.87
CA THR A 11 46.47 -21.74 -17.40
C THR A 11 45.08 -22.37 -17.45
N ALA A 12 44.57 -22.78 -16.28
CA ALA A 12 43.18 -23.17 -16.13
C ALA A 12 42.30 -21.91 -16.20
N LEU A 13 41.55 -21.78 -17.29
CA LEU A 13 40.49 -20.79 -17.42
C LEU A 13 39.36 -21.21 -16.46
N ALA A 14 39.29 -20.56 -15.30
CA ALA A 14 38.17 -20.73 -14.39
C ALA A 14 36.91 -20.12 -15.02
N LEU A 15 36.14 -20.95 -15.73
CA LEU A 15 34.75 -20.66 -16.07
C LEU A 15 33.99 -20.53 -14.74
N GLY A 16 33.79 -19.29 -14.30
CA GLY A 16 32.89 -18.96 -13.22
C GLY A 16 31.49 -19.41 -13.62
N ILE A 17 31.08 -20.59 -13.15
CA ILE A 17 29.69 -21.02 -13.18
C ILE A 17 28.98 -20.03 -12.26
N GLY A 18 28.36 -19.01 -12.87
CA GLY A 18 27.46 -18.11 -12.16
C GLY A 18 26.48 -18.98 -11.40
N SER A 19 26.51 -18.89 -10.07
CA SER A 19 25.49 -19.50 -9.24
C SER A 19 24.19 -18.79 -9.59
N SER A 20 23.42 -19.38 -10.50
CA SER A 20 22.00 -19.12 -10.62
C SER A 20 21.42 -19.54 -9.28
N TYR A 21 21.28 -18.58 -8.36
CA TYR A 21 20.40 -18.77 -7.22
C TYR A 21 19.07 -19.24 -7.80
N ALA A 22 18.70 -20.50 -7.53
CA ALA A 22 17.40 -21.01 -7.88
C ALA A 22 16.39 -20.06 -7.22
N GLN A 23 15.72 -19.27 -8.04
CA GLN A 23 14.83 -18.22 -7.57
C GLN A 23 13.62 -18.94 -6.96
N GLY A 24 13.53 -18.92 -5.64
CA GLY A 24 12.44 -19.57 -4.91
C GLY A 24 11.10 -18.94 -5.30
N VAL A 25 10.04 -19.76 -5.29
CA VAL A 25 8.69 -19.36 -5.66
C VAL A 25 8.24 -18.17 -4.80
N GLN A 26 7.64 -17.15 -5.43
CA GLN A 26 7.10 -15.99 -4.71
C GLN A 26 5.88 -16.40 -3.90
N PRO A 27 5.66 -15.81 -2.70
CA PRO A 27 4.38 -15.95 -2.00
C PRO A 27 3.23 -15.47 -2.89
N ARG A 28 2.06 -16.10 -2.74
CA ARG A 28 0.84 -15.58 -3.36
C ARG A 28 0.35 -14.36 -2.59
N MET A 29 -0.55 -13.60 -3.21
CA MET A 29 -1.22 -12.50 -2.52
C MET A 29 -2.02 -13.02 -1.33
N GLY A 30 -1.87 -12.38 -0.16
CA GLY A 30 -2.51 -12.83 1.09
C GLY A 30 -1.71 -13.90 1.86
N ASP A 31 -0.59 -14.39 1.34
CA ASP A 31 0.34 -15.25 2.08
C ASP A 31 1.28 -14.41 2.96
N GLN A 32 1.85 -15.04 3.99
CA GLN A 32 2.86 -14.44 4.85
C GLN A 32 4.25 -14.36 4.19
N VAL A 33 5.11 -13.46 4.67
CA VAL A 33 6.50 -13.36 4.22
C VAL A 33 7.27 -14.68 4.47
N PRO A 34 8.15 -15.11 3.54
CA PRO A 34 8.96 -16.31 3.76
C PRO A 34 9.94 -16.15 4.91
N GLY A 35 10.11 -17.22 5.70
CA GLY A 35 11.14 -17.30 6.75
C GLY A 35 10.68 -16.90 8.15
N LEU A 36 9.36 -16.76 8.38
CA LEU A 36 8.80 -16.61 9.73
C LEU A 36 9.02 -17.88 10.56
N ASN A 37 9.32 -17.70 11.84
CA ASN A 37 9.38 -18.78 12.81
C ASN A 37 7.96 -19.25 13.20
N PRO A 38 7.78 -20.41 13.89
CA PRO A 38 6.46 -20.92 14.23
C PRO A 38 5.56 -19.93 14.97
N ILE A 39 6.09 -19.24 16.00
CA ILE A 39 5.33 -18.25 16.79
C ILE A 39 4.83 -17.11 15.91
N GLN A 40 5.68 -16.61 15.02
CA GLN A 40 5.32 -15.54 14.08
C GLN A 40 4.22 -15.97 13.10
N ARG A 41 4.25 -17.23 12.63
CA ARG A 41 3.18 -17.76 11.78
C ARG A 41 1.85 -17.84 12.54
N ASP A 42 1.89 -18.28 13.79
CA ASP A 42 0.67 -18.35 14.61
C ASP A 42 0.08 -16.95 14.85
N LEU A 43 0.94 -15.95 15.10
CA LEU A 43 0.52 -14.54 15.21
C LEU A 43 -0.07 -14.00 13.90
N PHE A 44 0.54 -14.34 12.76
CA PHE A 44 0.03 -13.95 11.44
C PHE A 44 -1.35 -14.53 11.16
N GLU A 45 -1.54 -15.84 11.38
CA GLU A 45 -2.82 -16.51 11.11
C GLU A 45 -3.92 -16.03 12.06
N ALA A 46 -3.63 -15.84 13.35
CA ALA A 46 -4.58 -15.26 14.29
C ALA A 46 -5.00 -13.85 13.87
N GLY A 47 -4.03 -13.02 13.47
CA GLY A 47 -4.29 -11.69 12.94
C GLY A 47 -5.13 -11.68 11.67
N LYS A 48 -4.87 -12.62 10.75
CA LYS A 48 -5.60 -12.74 9.48
C LYS A 48 -7.08 -13.04 9.70
N VAL A 49 -7.39 -13.90 10.68
CA VAL A 49 -8.76 -14.22 11.07
C VAL A 49 -9.47 -12.97 11.59
N LEU A 50 -8.86 -12.24 12.54
CA LEU A 50 -9.48 -11.03 13.10
C LEU A 50 -9.59 -9.89 12.10
N PHE A 51 -8.61 -9.76 11.19
CA PHE A 51 -8.66 -8.75 10.12
C PHE A 51 -9.89 -8.93 9.22
N ALA A 52 -10.35 -10.16 9.02
CA ALA A 52 -11.54 -10.49 8.23
C ALA A 52 -12.82 -10.68 9.07
N GLN A 53 -12.74 -10.55 10.40
CA GLN A 53 -13.88 -10.72 11.29
C GLN A 53 -14.73 -9.45 11.28
N ASN A 54 -16.03 -9.61 11.03
CA ASN A 54 -17.01 -8.57 11.29
C ASN A 54 -17.15 -8.39 12.80
N LEU A 55 -16.92 -7.17 13.26
CA LEU A 55 -17.21 -6.76 14.63
C LEU A 55 -18.69 -6.40 14.76
N ASP A 56 -19.24 -6.65 15.93
CA ASP A 56 -20.53 -6.10 16.35
C ASP A 56 -20.32 -5.09 17.51
N PRO A 57 -21.37 -4.39 17.98
CA PRO A 57 -21.21 -3.45 19.08
C PRO A 57 -20.61 -4.07 20.36
N LEU A 58 -20.86 -5.35 20.67
CA LEU A 58 -20.27 -6.01 21.84
C LEU A 58 -18.79 -6.32 21.65
N ASP A 59 -18.33 -6.44 20.41
CA ASP A 59 -16.91 -6.55 20.06
C ASP A 59 -16.19 -5.18 20.07
N GLY A 60 -16.93 -4.08 20.25
CA GLY A 60 -16.39 -2.72 20.26
C GLY A 60 -16.51 -1.96 18.95
N LEU A 61 -17.40 -2.39 18.04
CA LEU A 61 -17.70 -1.59 16.84
C LEU A 61 -18.39 -0.28 17.26
N GLY A 62 -17.80 0.85 16.87
CA GLY A 62 -18.30 2.17 17.26
C GLY A 62 -19.64 2.54 16.63
N PRO A 63 -20.25 3.66 17.07
CA PRO A 63 -21.59 4.06 16.65
C PRO A 63 -21.66 4.47 15.17
N ILE A 64 -20.54 4.91 14.62
CA ILE A 64 -20.38 5.33 13.23
C ILE A 64 -19.11 4.69 12.66
N MET A 65 -19.19 4.21 11.43
CA MET A 65 -18.09 3.48 10.79
C MET A 65 -18.18 3.57 9.27
N ASN A 66 -17.13 3.18 8.57
CA ASN A 66 -17.17 2.95 7.13
C ASN A 66 -17.40 1.49 6.79
N ASP A 67 -16.95 0.57 7.64
CA ASP A 67 -17.29 -0.85 7.53
C ASP A 67 -17.09 -1.56 8.88
N VAL A 68 -17.53 -2.81 8.97
CA VAL A 68 -17.51 -3.61 10.21
C VAL A 68 -16.28 -4.51 10.34
N SER A 69 -15.44 -4.56 9.30
CA SER A 69 -14.15 -5.28 9.34
C SER A 69 -13.15 -4.69 8.36
N CYS A 70 -11.86 -4.84 8.66
CA CYS A 70 -10.80 -4.45 7.73
C CYS A 70 -10.92 -5.23 6.40
N GLY A 71 -11.30 -6.52 6.48
CA GLY A 71 -11.47 -7.41 5.34
C GLY A 71 -12.68 -7.10 4.46
N ALA A 72 -13.64 -6.29 4.88
CA ALA A 72 -14.73 -5.85 4.01
C ALA A 72 -14.22 -4.87 2.92
N CYS A 73 -13.24 -4.03 3.27
CA CYS A 73 -12.58 -3.12 2.34
C CYS A 73 -11.32 -3.73 1.71
N HIS A 74 -10.49 -4.45 2.47
CA HIS A 74 -9.16 -4.92 2.02
C HIS A 74 -9.17 -6.41 1.65
N ASN A 75 -9.76 -6.79 0.50
CA ASN A 75 -9.98 -8.20 0.16
C ASN A 75 -9.64 -8.63 -1.27
N ILE A 76 -9.14 -7.74 -2.13
CA ILE A 76 -8.88 -8.08 -3.54
C ILE A 76 -7.38 -8.23 -3.80
N PRO A 77 -6.91 -9.39 -4.31
CA PRO A 77 -7.65 -10.64 -4.53
C PRO A 77 -7.75 -11.54 -3.30
N ALA A 78 -7.09 -11.15 -2.21
CA ALA A 78 -7.13 -11.86 -0.94
C ALA A 78 -7.18 -10.84 0.21
N VAL A 79 -7.49 -11.33 1.42
CA VAL A 79 -7.48 -10.53 2.66
C VAL A 79 -6.17 -9.74 2.80
N GLY A 80 -6.27 -8.45 3.11
CA GLY A 80 -5.17 -7.46 3.09
C GLY A 80 -4.90 -6.85 1.72
N GLY A 81 -5.74 -7.15 0.73
CA GLY A 81 -5.65 -6.70 -0.64
C GLY A 81 -6.10 -5.27 -0.88
N TRP A 82 -6.19 -4.90 -2.16
CA TRP A 82 -6.86 -3.70 -2.63
C TRP A 82 -8.37 -3.79 -2.38
N GLY A 83 -9.06 -2.66 -2.31
CA GLY A 83 -10.52 -2.62 -2.22
C GLY A 83 -11.15 -1.73 -3.28
N THR A 84 -12.32 -2.12 -3.77
CA THR A 84 -13.17 -1.23 -4.59
C THR A 84 -14.00 -0.26 -3.74
N SER A 85 -14.02 -0.44 -2.41
CA SER A 85 -14.65 0.48 -1.48
C SER A 85 -13.90 1.82 -1.47
N ALA A 86 -14.68 2.90 -1.52
CA ALA A 86 -14.19 4.28 -1.42
C ALA A 86 -14.72 4.91 -0.14
N VAL A 87 -13.88 5.67 0.54
CA VAL A 87 -14.32 6.55 1.64
C VAL A 87 -14.50 7.97 1.12
N THR A 88 -15.46 8.70 1.71
CA THR A 88 -15.71 10.10 1.37
C THR A 88 -14.90 11.00 2.31
N ARG A 89 -14.08 11.86 1.71
CA ARG A 89 -13.41 12.97 2.39
C ARG A 89 -14.12 14.27 2.09
N PHE A 90 -14.11 15.20 3.03
CA PHE A 90 -14.72 16.53 2.85
C PHE A 90 -14.01 17.61 3.67
N GLY A 91 -14.35 18.86 3.39
CA GLY A 91 -13.91 20.04 4.16
C GLY A 91 -14.35 21.33 3.48
N LYS A 92 -13.77 22.45 3.92
CA LYS A 92 -13.87 23.72 3.19
C LYS A 92 -12.57 24.02 2.49
N ALA A 93 -12.62 24.21 1.18
CA ALA A 93 -11.50 24.46 0.31
C ALA A 93 -10.74 25.72 0.75
N ALA A 94 -9.42 25.69 0.55
CA ALA A 94 -8.60 26.88 0.69
C ALA A 94 -8.93 27.86 -0.45
N VAL A 95 -9.56 29.00 -0.15
CA VAL A 95 -9.98 30.00 -1.15
C VAL A 95 -9.61 31.41 -0.70
N GLY A 96 -9.00 32.19 -1.60
CA GLY A 96 -8.80 33.63 -1.40
C GLY A 96 -7.94 34.01 -0.19
N GLY A 97 -7.02 33.12 0.21
CA GLY A 97 -6.17 33.30 1.39
C GLY A 97 -6.73 32.70 2.68
N ASN A 98 -7.95 32.15 2.66
CA ASN A 98 -8.43 31.31 3.75
C ASN A 98 -7.76 29.93 3.67
N PRO A 99 -7.23 29.39 4.78
CA PRO A 99 -6.72 28.03 4.81
C PRO A 99 -7.88 27.03 4.66
N PHE A 100 -7.55 25.80 4.25
CA PHE A 100 -8.50 24.70 4.28
C PHE A 100 -9.03 24.49 5.70
N ASP A 101 -10.35 24.33 5.83
CA ASP A 101 -11.00 24.01 7.10
C ASP A 101 -11.36 22.53 7.10
N PRO A 102 -10.78 21.71 8.00
CA PRO A 102 -11.10 20.29 8.08
C PRO A 102 -12.48 20.03 8.69
N LEU A 103 -13.21 21.07 9.10
CA LEU A 103 -14.49 20.96 9.81
C LEU A 103 -14.38 20.09 11.06
N ALA A 104 -13.29 20.25 11.82
CA ALA A 104 -13.00 19.43 13.01
C ALA A 104 -14.11 19.49 14.07
N ALA A 105 -14.83 20.61 14.17
CA ALA A 105 -15.98 20.75 15.06
C ALA A 105 -17.23 19.98 14.58
N LEU A 106 -17.21 19.45 13.36
CA LEU A 106 -18.32 18.73 12.70
C LEU A 106 -17.91 17.30 12.31
N GLY A 107 -17.01 16.66 13.06
CA GLY A 107 -16.54 15.28 12.84
C GLY A 107 -15.21 15.17 12.08
N GLY A 108 -14.74 16.26 11.45
CA GLY A 108 -13.49 16.28 10.71
C GLY A 108 -13.65 15.87 9.25
N THR A 109 -12.55 15.45 8.60
CA THR A 109 -12.50 15.34 7.13
C THR A 109 -13.02 14.03 6.55
N LEU A 110 -13.41 13.05 7.36
CA LEU A 110 -13.82 11.72 6.93
C LEU A 110 -15.28 11.53 7.28
N LEU A 111 -16.09 11.09 6.32
CA LEU A 111 -17.44 10.62 6.59
C LEU A 111 -17.38 9.15 7.03
N GLN A 112 -17.99 8.82 8.16
CA GLN A 112 -18.36 7.45 8.49
C GLN A 112 -19.72 7.11 7.87
N SER A 113 -19.70 6.35 6.78
CA SER A 113 -20.86 6.13 5.91
C SER A 113 -21.93 5.17 6.43
N GLN A 114 -21.66 4.48 7.54
CA GLN A 114 -22.55 3.52 8.19
C GLN A 114 -22.73 3.88 9.68
N THR A 115 -23.77 3.34 10.30
CA THR A 115 -24.03 3.50 11.74
C THR A 115 -24.73 2.27 12.31
N ILE A 116 -24.50 1.98 13.59
CA ILE A 116 -25.23 0.94 14.33
C ILE A 116 -26.66 1.38 14.70
N ASP A 117 -26.93 2.69 14.77
CA ASP A 117 -28.23 3.26 15.14
C ASP A 117 -28.58 4.45 14.22
N PRO A 118 -29.65 4.40 13.40
CA PRO A 118 -29.96 5.42 12.40
C PRO A 118 -29.97 6.89 12.85
N PRO A 119 -30.38 7.28 14.09
CA PRO A 119 -30.26 8.65 14.58
C PRO A 119 -28.82 9.18 14.68
N CYS A 120 -27.83 8.29 14.71
CA CYS A 120 -26.41 8.58 14.81
C CYS A 120 -25.73 8.65 13.44
N ALA A 121 -26.47 8.43 12.35
CA ALA A 121 -25.92 8.45 11.01
C ALA A 121 -25.28 9.79 10.67
N GLU A 122 -24.02 9.75 10.23
CA GLU A 122 -23.34 10.94 9.76
C GLU A 122 -23.81 11.36 8.36
N PHE A 123 -23.60 12.64 8.06
CA PHE A 123 -23.74 13.20 6.73
C PHE A 123 -22.60 14.18 6.44
N VAL A 124 -22.33 14.47 5.16
CA VAL A 124 -21.40 15.55 4.79
C VAL A 124 -22.03 16.89 5.20
N PRO A 125 -21.40 17.69 6.08
CA PRO A 125 -21.96 18.96 6.52
C PRO A 125 -22.25 19.91 5.35
N PRO A 126 -23.36 20.67 5.35
CA PRO A 126 -23.67 21.64 4.30
C PRO A 126 -22.61 22.72 4.08
N GLU A 127 -21.77 22.97 5.09
CA GLU A 127 -20.65 23.90 5.03
C GLU A 127 -19.49 23.40 4.18
N ALA A 128 -19.39 22.09 3.94
CA ALA A 128 -18.35 21.52 3.10
C ALA A 128 -18.56 21.91 1.63
N ASP A 129 -17.53 22.48 1.01
CA ASP A 129 -17.54 22.92 -0.39
C ASP A 129 -16.52 22.17 -1.26
N VAL A 130 -15.79 21.24 -0.67
CA VAL A 130 -14.96 20.26 -1.36
C VAL A 130 -15.22 18.85 -0.80
N THR A 131 -15.35 17.89 -1.72
CA THR A 131 -15.49 16.48 -1.41
C THR A 131 -14.59 15.66 -2.33
N ALA A 132 -14.10 14.54 -1.82
CA ALA A 132 -13.25 13.63 -2.57
C ALA A 132 -13.52 12.19 -2.19
N LEU A 133 -13.29 11.27 -3.13
CA LEU A 133 -13.29 9.84 -2.86
C LEU A 133 -11.86 9.34 -2.70
N ARG A 134 -11.62 8.43 -1.76
CA ARG A 134 -10.35 7.70 -1.65
C ARG A 134 -10.61 6.20 -1.62
N LEU A 135 -10.09 5.50 -2.62
CA LEU A 135 -10.13 4.04 -2.70
C LEU A 135 -9.26 3.41 -1.63
N THR A 136 -9.70 2.24 -1.19
CA THR A 136 -9.02 1.43 -0.18
C THR A 136 -7.65 0.95 -0.69
N PRO A 137 -6.54 1.38 -0.07
CA PRO A 137 -5.21 0.97 -0.50
C PRO A 137 -4.88 -0.48 -0.10
N ILE A 138 -3.98 -1.11 -0.83
CA ILE A 138 -3.46 -2.44 -0.51
C ILE A 138 -2.59 -2.45 0.75
N CYS A 139 -2.68 -3.52 1.57
CA CYS A 139 -1.82 -3.74 2.75
C CYS A 139 -0.65 -4.72 2.50
N PHE A 140 -0.62 -5.41 1.35
CA PHE A 140 0.44 -6.35 1.00
C PHE A 140 1.85 -5.74 1.12
N GLY A 141 2.72 -6.42 1.87
CA GLY A 141 4.09 -6.00 2.10
C GLY A 141 4.23 -4.81 3.06
N ALA A 142 3.22 -4.42 3.84
CA ALA A 142 3.28 -3.25 4.71
C ALA A 142 4.50 -3.26 5.66
N GLY A 143 4.82 -4.39 6.29
CA GLY A 143 6.02 -4.51 7.13
C GLY A 143 7.34 -4.41 6.36
N LEU A 144 7.37 -4.83 5.08
CA LEU A 144 8.53 -4.63 4.21
C LEU A 144 8.72 -3.15 3.85
N LEU A 145 7.62 -2.41 3.65
CA LEU A 145 7.67 -0.96 3.42
C LEU A 145 8.13 -0.22 4.68
N GLU A 146 7.61 -0.59 5.85
CA GLU A 146 8.07 -0.02 7.13
C GLU A 146 9.57 -0.26 7.35
N ALA A 147 10.07 -1.44 6.97
CA ALA A 147 11.46 -1.81 7.10
C ALA A 147 12.42 -1.08 6.11
N ILE A 148 11.92 -0.23 5.21
CA ILE A 148 12.79 0.63 4.38
C ILE A 148 13.54 1.61 5.29
N PRO A 149 14.88 1.71 5.22
CA PRO A 149 15.64 2.65 6.06
C PRO A 149 15.23 4.11 5.82
N GLU A 150 15.12 4.91 6.88
CA GLU A 150 14.83 6.36 6.82
C GLU A 150 15.80 7.09 5.86
N ALA A 151 17.08 6.73 5.92
CA ALA A 151 18.11 7.29 5.05
C ALA A 151 17.82 7.04 3.56
N ALA A 152 17.19 5.93 3.18
CA ALA A 152 16.88 5.66 1.78
C ALA A 152 15.80 6.62 1.24
N ILE A 153 14.74 6.87 2.02
CA ILE A 153 13.70 7.84 1.66
C ILE A 153 14.28 9.27 1.66
N GLN A 154 15.13 9.60 2.64
CA GLN A 154 15.86 10.86 2.66
C GLN A 154 16.74 11.06 1.41
N GLN A 155 17.43 10.01 0.94
CA GLN A 155 18.24 10.11 -0.27
C GLN A 155 17.38 10.29 -1.53
N ASN A 156 16.14 9.81 -1.56
CA ASN A 156 15.23 10.11 -2.67
C ASN A 156 14.92 11.60 -2.73
N GLU A 157 14.56 12.21 -1.60
CA GLU A 157 14.26 13.65 -1.50
C GLU A 157 15.47 14.50 -1.93
N LEU A 158 16.67 14.13 -1.47
CA LEU A 158 17.89 14.90 -1.74
C LEU A 158 18.43 14.72 -3.17
N ASN A 159 18.10 13.62 -3.85
CA ASN A 159 18.65 13.27 -5.16
C ASN A 159 17.55 13.08 -6.21
N GLN A 160 16.64 14.05 -6.31
CA GLN A 160 15.63 14.10 -7.35
C GLN A 160 16.26 14.58 -8.67
N PRO A 161 15.86 14.00 -9.82
CA PRO A 161 16.29 14.52 -11.11
C PRO A 161 15.72 15.93 -11.30
N GLY A 162 16.56 16.88 -11.75
CA GLY A 162 16.25 18.31 -11.84
C GLY A 162 15.23 18.71 -12.92
N LEU A 163 14.19 17.91 -13.13
CA LEU A 163 13.13 18.06 -14.13
C LEU A 163 11.89 18.80 -13.57
N GLY A 164 12.08 19.63 -12.55
CA GLY A 164 10.96 20.30 -11.86
C GLY A 164 10.30 19.44 -10.77
N LEU A 165 10.88 18.29 -10.42
CA LEU A 165 10.47 17.52 -9.27
C LEU A 165 10.91 18.22 -7.98
N SER A 166 9.99 18.31 -7.02
CA SER A 166 10.13 18.95 -5.72
C SER A 166 9.53 18.11 -4.60
N GLY A 167 9.51 16.79 -4.78
CA GLY A 167 8.97 15.84 -3.83
C GLY A 167 9.59 16.00 -2.44
N VAL A 168 8.77 15.97 -1.39
CA VAL A 168 9.22 16.10 -0.01
C VAL A 168 8.79 14.91 0.82
N ARG A 169 9.63 14.47 1.76
CA ARG A 169 9.20 13.43 2.71
C ARG A 169 8.27 14.06 3.75
N ARG A 170 7.08 13.50 3.95
CA ARG A 170 6.29 13.81 5.14
C ARG A 170 6.87 13.05 6.32
N MET A 171 7.02 13.73 7.46
CA MET A 171 7.42 13.11 8.72
C MET A 171 6.18 12.97 9.60
N PHE A 172 5.99 11.79 10.19
CA PHE A 172 4.86 11.48 11.05
C PHE A 172 5.34 10.80 12.33
N ALA A 173 4.97 11.37 13.48
CA ALA A 173 5.23 10.80 14.78
C ALA A 173 4.33 9.58 14.98
N PRO A 174 4.89 8.38 15.29
CA PRO A 174 4.06 7.21 15.55
C PRO A 174 3.06 7.48 16.69
N ILE A 175 1.82 7.03 16.52
CA ILE A 175 0.74 7.17 17.50
C ILE A 175 1.07 6.41 18.79
N GLU A 176 1.73 5.26 18.67
CA GLU A 176 2.25 4.47 19.78
C GLU A 176 3.43 5.14 20.52
N GLY A 177 3.89 6.30 20.04
CA GLY A 177 5.00 7.07 20.59
C GLY A 177 6.35 6.79 19.92
N GLY A 178 7.27 7.74 20.08
CA GLY A 178 8.62 7.66 19.51
C GLY A 178 8.99 8.87 18.65
N ALA A 179 10.15 8.79 17.99
CA ALA A 179 10.60 9.84 17.08
C ALA A 179 9.79 9.82 15.77
N ALA A 180 9.58 11.00 15.18
CA ALA A 180 8.96 11.09 13.86
C ALA A 180 9.78 10.34 12.80
N ARG A 181 9.07 9.60 11.95
CA ARG A 181 9.61 8.78 10.85
C ARG A 181 8.98 9.22 9.54
N ALA A 182 9.64 8.95 8.42
CA ALA A 182 9.07 9.22 7.10
C ALA A 182 7.74 8.45 6.92
N SER A 183 6.73 9.12 6.40
CA SER A 183 5.45 8.48 6.12
C SER A 183 5.56 7.46 4.99
N ARG A 184 4.77 6.38 5.09
CA ARG A 184 4.79 5.26 4.13
C ARG A 184 3.38 4.80 3.73
N PHE A 185 2.37 5.21 4.50
CA PHE A 185 0.99 4.75 4.38
C PHE A 185 0.02 5.90 4.09
N GLY A 186 -1.17 5.57 3.59
CA GLY A 186 -2.19 6.54 3.15
C GLY A 186 -1.87 7.25 1.82
N TRP A 187 -2.86 7.96 1.28
CA TRP A 187 -2.77 8.69 0.00
C TRP A 187 -2.01 10.02 0.10
N LYS A 188 -2.00 10.65 1.27
CA LYS A 188 -1.28 11.90 1.57
C LYS A 188 -0.10 11.70 2.51
N GLY A 189 0.40 10.47 2.65
CA GLY A 189 1.52 10.14 3.54
C GLY A 189 1.19 10.39 5.01
N GLY A 190 0.25 9.62 5.56
CA GLY A 190 -0.16 9.70 6.97
C GLY A 190 0.78 8.87 7.87
N PRO A 191 0.33 7.74 8.42
CA PRO A 191 1.11 6.91 9.34
C PRO A 191 2.50 6.48 8.80
N SER A 192 3.46 6.38 9.72
CA SER A 192 4.84 5.97 9.45
C SER A 192 5.16 4.53 9.88
N THR A 193 4.32 3.91 10.72
CA THR A 193 4.41 2.51 11.16
C THR A 193 3.12 1.76 10.84
N VAL A 194 3.21 0.43 10.75
CA VAL A 194 2.05 -0.45 10.56
C VAL A 194 1.14 -0.37 11.78
N LEU A 195 1.68 -0.27 13.00
CA LEU A 195 0.89 -0.13 14.21
C LEU A 195 0.11 1.20 14.23
N SER A 196 0.75 2.33 13.93
CA SER A 196 0.04 3.61 13.77
C SER A 196 -1.05 3.54 12.71
N PHE A 197 -0.80 2.83 11.60
CA PHE A 197 -1.82 2.64 10.57
C PHE A 197 -3.01 1.83 11.08
N SER A 198 -2.76 0.73 11.81
CA SER A 198 -3.82 -0.08 12.42
C SER A 198 -4.61 0.73 13.46
N ILE A 199 -3.93 1.48 14.35
CA ILE A 199 -4.59 2.31 15.37
C ILE A 199 -5.49 3.38 14.74
N ASP A 200 -4.96 4.15 13.77
CA ASP A 200 -5.68 5.22 13.10
C ASP A 200 -6.90 4.67 12.34
N ALA A 201 -6.72 3.59 11.58
CA ALA A 201 -7.80 2.98 10.82
C ALA A 201 -8.87 2.34 11.72
N SER A 202 -8.49 1.69 12.83
CA SER A 202 -9.44 1.10 13.79
C SER A 202 -10.39 2.15 14.36
N LEU A 203 -9.89 3.33 14.74
CA LEU A 203 -10.76 4.42 15.19
C LEU A 203 -11.55 5.03 14.02
N MET A 204 -10.84 5.48 12.98
CA MET A 204 -11.47 6.34 11.96
C MET A 204 -12.41 5.60 11.01
N GLU A 205 -12.20 4.29 10.80
CA GLU A 205 -12.97 3.49 9.84
C GLU A 205 -13.95 2.53 10.52
N MET A 206 -13.73 2.17 11.80
CA MET A 206 -14.54 1.19 12.53
C MET A 206 -15.08 1.70 13.88
N GLY A 207 -14.64 2.86 14.36
CA GLY A 207 -15.01 3.37 15.69
C GLY A 207 -14.51 2.48 16.83
N LEU A 208 -13.35 1.83 16.67
CA LEU A 208 -12.75 1.03 17.73
C LEU A 208 -11.68 1.86 18.45
N THR A 209 -11.96 2.29 19.68
CA THR A 209 -11.01 3.08 20.45
C THR A 209 -9.95 2.21 21.13
N SER A 210 -8.82 2.81 21.48
CA SER A 210 -7.67 2.09 22.04
C SER A 210 -6.97 2.89 23.12
N VAL A 211 -6.02 2.27 23.83
CA VAL A 211 -5.19 2.96 24.81
C VAL A 211 -4.39 4.14 24.23
N PHE A 212 -4.17 4.17 22.90
CA PHE A 212 -3.45 5.24 22.22
C PHE A 212 -4.38 6.35 21.71
N LEU A 213 -5.58 5.99 21.27
CA LEU A 213 -6.64 6.92 20.86
C LEU A 213 -7.94 6.53 21.59
N PRO A 214 -8.15 7.04 22.82
CA PRO A 214 -9.16 6.52 23.75
C PRO A 214 -10.50 7.25 23.69
N ASN A 215 -10.74 8.09 22.67
CA ASN A 215 -11.99 8.82 22.56
C ASN A 215 -12.62 8.53 21.21
N GLU A 216 -13.90 8.19 21.22
CA GLU A 216 -14.70 7.96 20.03
C GLU A 216 -14.95 9.24 19.20
N GLN A 217 -15.18 9.04 17.90
CA GLN A 217 -15.64 10.02 16.94
C GLN A 217 -17.13 10.33 17.17
N ALA A 218 -17.41 11.57 17.56
CA ALA A 218 -18.78 12.03 17.71
C ALA A 218 -19.45 12.24 16.35
N PRO A 219 -20.66 11.69 16.12
CA PRO A 219 -21.40 11.88 14.86
C PRO A 219 -21.57 13.35 14.53
N ASN A 220 -20.99 13.78 13.40
CA ASN A 220 -20.95 15.18 12.98
C ASN A 220 -20.47 16.14 14.09
N GLY A 221 -19.60 15.69 14.99
CA GLY A 221 -19.07 16.45 16.13
C GLY A 221 -20.02 16.60 17.32
N ASP A 222 -21.20 15.99 17.32
CA ASP A 222 -22.19 16.12 18.40
C ASP A 222 -21.90 15.14 19.55
N GLN A 223 -21.23 15.66 20.58
CA GLN A 223 -20.90 14.93 21.81
C GLN A 223 -22.13 14.49 22.62
N ALA A 224 -23.24 15.22 22.53
CA ALA A 224 -24.46 14.83 23.24
C ALA A 224 -25.15 13.65 22.54
N LEU A 225 -25.10 13.63 21.20
CA LEU A 225 -25.57 12.50 20.41
C LEU A 225 -24.67 11.27 20.63
N LEU A 226 -23.34 11.44 20.62
CA LEU A 226 -22.40 10.36 20.90
C LEU A 226 -22.73 9.63 22.21
N ALA A 227 -22.99 10.37 23.30
CA ALA A 227 -23.34 9.80 24.60
C ALA A 227 -24.65 8.97 24.62
N THR A 228 -25.46 9.04 23.55
CA THR A 228 -26.66 8.22 23.37
C THR A 228 -26.46 7.06 22.39
N CYS A 229 -25.50 7.20 21.49
CA CYS A 229 -25.20 6.27 20.40
C CYS A 229 -24.16 5.23 20.79
N ASP A 230 -23.20 5.62 21.62
CA ASP A 230 -22.19 4.75 22.17
C ASP A 230 -22.60 4.26 23.56
N ALA A 231 -22.81 2.95 23.65
CA ALA A 231 -23.21 2.26 24.88
C ALA A 231 -22.09 1.39 25.46
N VAL A 232 -20.95 1.31 24.78
CA VAL A 232 -19.77 0.56 25.21
C VAL A 232 -18.82 1.53 25.91
N ALA A 233 -17.93 1.02 26.75
CA ALA A 233 -17.04 1.86 27.54
C ALA A 233 -15.64 1.88 26.92
N ASP A 234 -15.22 3.07 26.50
CA ASP A 234 -13.86 3.31 25.99
C ASP A 234 -12.76 2.99 27.05
N PRO A 235 -11.61 2.42 26.65
CA PRO A 235 -11.35 1.86 25.33
C PRO A 235 -11.88 0.44 25.15
N GLU A 236 -12.44 0.14 23.98
CA GLU A 236 -12.93 -1.19 23.61
C GLU A 236 -11.79 -2.18 23.38
N ASP A 237 -10.68 -1.72 22.79
CA ASP A 237 -9.54 -2.56 22.41
C ASP A 237 -8.78 -3.05 23.65
N GLY A 238 -9.26 -4.18 24.18
CA GLY A 238 -8.71 -4.86 25.34
C GLY A 238 -7.91 -6.13 24.99
N PRO A 239 -7.01 -6.58 25.88
CA PRO A 239 -6.20 -7.77 25.62
C PRO A 239 -7.02 -9.06 25.71
N ASP A 240 -6.78 -9.96 24.78
CA ASP A 240 -7.27 -11.34 24.80
C ASP A 240 -6.53 -12.21 25.85
N VAL A 241 -6.86 -13.51 25.89
CA VAL A 241 -6.27 -14.47 26.84
C VAL A 241 -4.75 -14.64 26.69
N ALA A 242 -4.17 -14.26 25.55
CA ALA A 242 -2.74 -14.28 25.29
C ALA A 242 -2.09 -12.90 25.49
N GLY A 243 -2.86 -11.88 25.89
CA GLY A 243 -2.37 -10.55 26.18
C GLY A 243 -2.27 -9.62 24.96
N PHE A 244 -2.87 -9.99 23.83
CA PHE A 244 -2.87 -9.17 22.62
C PHE A 244 -4.23 -8.53 22.40
N THR A 245 -4.26 -7.25 22.03
CA THR A 245 -5.50 -6.57 21.66
C THR A 245 -5.93 -6.91 20.22
N PHE A 246 -7.12 -6.49 19.79
CA PHE A 246 -7.53 -6.65 18.39
C PHE A 246 -6.56 -5.92 17.46
N ILE A 247 -6.15 -4.69 17.83
CA ILE A 247 -5.20 -3.89 17.06
C ILE A 247 -3.85 -4.61 16.95
N ASP A 248 -3.32 -5.18 18.04
CA ASP A 248 -2.09 -5.98 17.99
C ASP A 248 -2.21 -7.12 16.97
N ARG A 249 -3.34 -7.82 16.97
CA ARG A 249 -3.59 -8.98 16.09
C ARG A 249 -3.61 -8.57 14.62
N ILE A 250 -4.37 -7.53 14.26
CA ILE A 250 -4.39 -7.06 12.87
C ILE A 250 -3.03 -6.49 12.43
N THR A 251 -2.30 -5.82 13.33
CA THR A 251 -0.94 -5.34 13.07
C THR A 251 0.03 -6.51 12.80
N HIS A 252 -0.05 -7.62 13.57
CA HIS A 252 0.78 -8.80 13.30
C HIS A 252 0.55 -9.35 11.89
N PHE A 253 -0.71 -9.45 11.46
CA PHE A 253 -1.05 -9.87 10.11
C PHE A 253 -0.45 -8.92 9.07
N GLN A 254 -0.74 -7.62 9.17
CA GLN A 254 -0.28 -6.61 8.20
C GLN A 254 1.26 -6.52 8.14
N ALA A 255 1.95 -6.60 9.28
CA ALA A 255 3.40 -6.52 9.36
C ALA A 255 4.09 -7.74 8.73
N MET A 256 3.46 -8.91 8.78
CA MET A 256 4.02 -10.16 8.25
C MET A 256 3.44 -10.56 6.89
N LEU A 257 2.58 -9.73 6.31
CA LEU A 257 1.95 -9.95 5.02
C LEU A 257 2.97 -9.79 3.87
N ALA A 258 3.04 -10.78 2.98
CA ALA A 258 3.98 -10.74 1.87
C ALA A 258 3.68 -9.60 0.89
N ALA A 259 4.74 -9.11 0.23
CA ALA A 259 4.58 -8.26 -0.94
C ALA A 259 3.99 -9.08 -2.11
N PRO A 260 3.22 -8.45 -3.01
CA PRO A 260 2.65 -9.16 -4.15
C PRO A 260 3.74 -9.67 -5.10
N PRO A 261 3.51 -10.81 -5.77
CA PRO A 261 4.48 -11.34 -6.73
C PRO A 261 4.62 -10.42 -7.95
N GLN A 262 5.77 -10.51 -8.62
CA GLN A 262 5.98 -9.90 -9.92
C GLN A 262 6.48 -10.94 -10.93
N THR A 263 5.80 -11.11 -12.07
CA THR A 263 6.23 -12.06 -13.12
C THR A 263 5.99 -11.47 -14.52
N PRO A 264 7.02 -11.41 -15.40
CA PRO A 264 8.44 -11.64 -15.14
C PRO A 264 9.02 -10.62 -14.14
N ARG A 265 10.02 -11.03 -13.36
CA ARG A 265 10.65 -10.18 -12.32
C ARG A 265 11.58 -9.09 -12.91
N ASN A 266 12.09 -9.28 -14.12
CA ASN A 266 13.04 -8.38 -14.78
C ASN A 266 13.05 -8.61 -16.31
N GLY A 267 13.83 -7.80 -17.03
CA GLY A 267 14.11 -8.02 -18.46
C GLY A 267 13.00 -7.59 -19.43
N MET A 268 11.93 -6.96 -18.93
CA MET A 268 10.84 -6.49 -19.77
C MET A 268 11.20 -5.18 -20.47
N ALA A 269 10.98 -5.09 -21.79
CA ALA A 269 11.18 -3.85 -22.55
C ALA A 269 10.39 -2.67 -21.97
N GLY A 270 9.16 -2.93 -21.51
CA GLY A 270 8.32 -1.94 -20.83
C GLY A 270 8.95 -1.32 -19.59
N GLN A 271 9.79 -2.05 -18.85
CA GLN A 271 10.50 -1.50 -17.69
C GLN A 271 11.58 -0.51 -18.12
N ALA A 272 12.27 -0.77 -19.24
CA ALA A 272 13.24 0.17 -19.79
C ALA A 272 12.55 1.46 -20.28
N ILE A 273 11.41 1.31 -20.94
CA ILE A 273 10.57 2.44 -21.38
C ILE A 273 10.09 3.26 -20.17
N PHE A 274 9.60 2.60 -19.12
CA PHE A 274 9.17 3.23 -17.86
C PHE A 274 10.25 4.13 -17.25
N GLY A 275 11.52 3.70 -17.28
CA GLY A 275 12.64 4.54 -16.89
C GLY A 275 12.91 5.68 -17.87
N ALA A 276 12.89 5.40 -19.17
CA ALA A 276 13.20 6.38 -20.22
C ALA A 276 12.20 7.54 -20.30
N VAL A 277 10.92 7.31 -19.99
CA VAL A 277 9.90 8.37 -19.97
C VAL A 277 9.81 9.11 -18.64
N GLY A 278 10.67 8.80 -17.65
CA GLY A 278 10.71 9.49 -16.36
C GLY A 278 9.70 8.98 -15.32
N CYS A 279 8.97 7.88 -15.55
CA CYS A 279 8.08 7.34 -14.52
C CYS A 279 8.87 6.89 -13.27
N ALA A 280 10.06 6.33 -13.48
CA ALA A 280 10.92 5.84 -12.40
C ALA A 280 11.51 6.93 -11.50
N ASP A 281 11.33 8.20 -11.86
CA ASP A 281 11.87 9.33 -11.09
C ASP A 281 11.13 9.48 -9.75
N CYS A 282 9.80 9.30 -9.76
CA CYS A 282 8.95 9.17 -8.56
C CYS A 282 8.66 7.70 -8.22
N HIS A 283 8.37 6.84 -9.20
CA HIS A 283 8.09 5.42 -8.97
C HIS A 283 9.36 4.56 -8.87
N ARG A 284 10.20 4.88 -7.88
CA ARG A 284 11.53 4.28 -7.72
C ARG A 284 11.48 2.77 -7.49
N PRO A 285 12.24 1.98 -8.26
CA PRO A 285 11.94 0.56 -8.42
C PRO A 285 12.38 -0.34 -7.26
N HIS A 286 13.40 -0.01 -6.46
CA HIS A 286 13.97 -0.98 -5.53
C HIS A 286 14.47 -0.37 -4.22
N TYR A 287 14.40 -1.17 -3.16
CA TYR A 287 15.01 -0.89 -1.85
C TYR A 287 15.66 -2.15 -1.29
N LEU A 288 16.63 -1.94 -0.40
CA LEU A 288 17.09 -2.94 0.55
C LEU A 288 16.50 -2.58 1.92
N THR A 289 15.73 -3.48 2.51
CA THR A 289 15.20 -3.26 3.85
C THR A 289 16.32 -3.27 4.89
N GLY A 290 16.17 -2.47 5.93
CA GLY A 290 17.11 -2.37 7.04
C GLY A 290 16.98 -3.51 8.05
N PRO A 291 17.76 -3.46 9.14
CA PRO A 291 17.57 -4.34 10.28
C PRO A 291 16.17 -4.19 10.88
N HIS A 292 15.54 -5.32 11.23
CA HIS A 292 14.18 -5.37 11.73
C HIS A 292 14.01 -6.47 12.78
N ALA A 293 13.15 -6.27 13.77
CA ALA A 293 12.91 -7.24 14.86
C ALA A 293 12.37 -8.59 14.32
N ILE A 294 11.49 -8.53 13.33
CA ILE A 294 11.09 -9.69 12.53
C ILE A 294 12.20 -9.97 11.52
N GLY A 295 13.03 -10.99 11.79
CA GLY A 295 14.18 -11.34 10.94
C GLY A 295 13.81 -11.60 9.48
N ALA A 296 12.61 -12.11 9.20
CA ALA A 296 12.10 -12.33 7.84
C ALA A 296 11.94 -11.04 7.00
N LEU A 297 11.91 -9.86 7.65
CA LEU A 297 11.80 -8.56 6.99
C LEU A 297 13.17 -7.87 6.83
N SER A 298 14.24 -8.39 7.44
CA SER A 298 15.56 -7.76 7.41
C SER A 298 16.34 -8.08 6.13
N GLY A 299 17.04 -7.10 5.56
CA GLY A 299 17.97 -7.31 4.45
C GLY A 299 17.32 -7.87 3.19
N ARG A 300 16.06 -7.51 2.92
CA ARG A 300 15.29 -7.96 1.78
C ARG A 300 15.39 -6.97 0.63
N HIS A 301 15.69 -7.46 -0.56
CA HIS A 301 15.53 -6.69 -1.79
C HIS A 301 14.05 -6.68 -2.17
N ILE A 302 13.43 -5.50 -2.14
CA ILE A 302 12.02 -5.31 -2.47
C ILE A 302 11.88 -4.32 -3.63
N ARG A 303 10.76 -4.41 -4.36
CA ARG A 303 10.51 -3.59 -5.55
C ARG A 303 9.15 -2.89 -5.56
N PRO A 304 8.92 -1.90 -4.67
CA PRO A 304 7.60 -1.27 -4.51
C PRO A 304 7.25 -0.26 -5.60
N PHE A 305 8.21 0.24 -6.38
CA PHE A 305 8.00 1.29 -7.39
C PHE A 305 7.38 2.56 -6.80
N SER A 306 8.07 3.14 -5.82
CA SER A 306 7.67 4.35 -5.11
C SER A 306 8.89 4.95 -4.42
N ASP A 307 8.99 6.27 -4.38
CA ASP A 307 9.97 7.02 -3.61
C ASP A 307 9.49 7.42 -2.20
N PHE A 308 8.20 7.22 -1.92
CA PHE A 308 7.47 7.62 -0.71
C PHE A 308 7.49 9.13 -0.42
N LEU A 309 7.70 9.95 -1.44
CA LEU A 309 7.65 11.40 -1.33
C LEU A 309 6.25 11.93 -1.67
N ILE A 310 5.97 13.14 -1.18
CA ILE A 310 4.78 13.93 -1.49
C ILE A 310 5.11 14.81 -2.70
N HIS A 311 4.36 14.63 -3.79
CA HIS A 311 4.51 15.39 -5.04
C HIS A 311 3.26 16.21 -5.33
N ASP A 312 3.42 17.38 -5.95
CA ASP A 312 2.30 18.15 -6.51
C ASP A 312 1.79 17.47 -7.78
N MET A 313 0.57 16.95 -7.72
CA MET A 313 -0.11 16.28 -8.84
C MET A 313 -0.98 17.24 -9.65
N GLY A 314 -0.95 18.55 -9.36
CA GLY A 314 -1.75 19.56 -10.04
C GLY A 314 -3.25 19.22 -10.02
N THR A 315 -3.84 19.11 -11.21
CA THR A 315 -5.24 18.71 -11.40
C THR A 315 -5.55 17.27 -10.99
N GLY A 316 -4.53 16.43 -10.78
CA GLY A 316 -4.68 15.07 -10.24
C GLY A 316 -4.76 15.00 -8.70
N GLY A 317 -4.78 16.14 -8.02
CA GLY A 317 -5.04 16.23 -6.59
C GLY A 317 -6.51 16.06 -6.22
N ASP A 318 -6.78 15.82 -4.94
CA ASP A 318 -8.12 15.53 -4.43
C ASP A 318 -8.81 16.73 -3.73
N GLY A 319 -8.17 17.89 -3.64
CA GLY A 319 -8.77 19.08 -3.02
C GLY A 319 -8.69 19.13 -1.48
N ILE A 320 -8.27 18.05 -0.81
CA ILE A 320 -8.33 17.90 0.66
C ILE A 320 -6.97 18.14 1.30
N VAL A 321 -6.77 19.16 2.13
CA VAL A 321 -5.49 19.34 2.85
C VAL A 321 -5.38 18.33 4.00
N ASP A 322 -4.20 17.71 4.17
CA ASP A 322 -3.89 16.82 5.30
C ASP A 322 -2.55 17.21 5.92
N GLY A 323 -2.63 17.92 7.06
CA GLY A 323 -1.45 18.46 7.74
C GLY A 323 -0.64 19.36 6.80
N PRO A 324 0.63 19.03 6.50
CA PRO A 324 1.46 19.82 5.60
C PRO A 324 1.23 19.52 4.11
N VAL A 325 0.37 18.56 3.76
CA VAL A 325 0.14 18.12 2.36
C VAL A 325 -1.02 18.88 1.78
N SER A 326 -0.76 19.64 0.71
CA SER A 326 -1.73 20.53 0.08
C SER A 326 -2.85 19.78 -0.66
N GLU A 327 -3.83 20.55 -1.13
CA GLU A 327 -4.96 20.11 -1.93
C GLU A 327 -4.56 19.40 -3.23
N THR A 328 -3.41 19.76 -3.82
CA THR A 328 -2.92 19.18 -5.09
C THR A 328 -1.92 18.05 -4.89
N GLN A 329 -1.44 17.84 -3.67
CA GLN A 329 -0.31 16.94 -3.41
C GLN A 329 -0.74 15.52 -3.06
N HIS A 330 0.03 14.52 -3.48
CA HIS A 330 -0.16 13.14 -3.05
C HIS A 330 1.17 12.44 -2.81
N MET A 331 1.15 11.42 -1.96
CA MET A 331 2.31 10.53 -1.82
C MET A 331 2.36 9.58 -3.02
N THR A 332 3.53 9.39 -3.62
CA THR A 332 3.73 8.33 -4.62
C THR A 332 3.53 6.96 -3.97
N ARG A 333 2.39 6.31 -4.21
CA ARG A 333 2.08 4.98 -3.65
C ARG A 333 2.86 3.88 -4.36
N ALA A 334 3.11 2.78 -3.64
CA ALA A 334 3.67 1.58 -4.25
C ALA A 334 2.76 1.04 -5.37
N LEU A 335 3.35 0.69 -6.51
CA LEU A 335 2.65 0.06 -7.65
C LEU A 335 2.47 -1.45 -7.47
N TRP A 336 2.66 -1.96 -6.25
CA TRP A 336 2.46 -3.36 -5.93
C TRP A 336 1.02 -3.82 -6.13
N GLY A 337 0.85 -4.97 -6.80
CA GLY A 337 -0.46 -5.56 -7.06
C GLY A 337 -1.31 -4.76 -8.06
N LEU A 338 -0.70 -3.93 -8.91
CA LEU A 338 -1.39 -3.11 -9.89
C LEU A 338 -2.29 -3.95 -10.82
N ASN A 339 -1.86 -5.16 -11.19
CA ASN A 339 -2.64 -6.08 -12.03
C ASN A 339 -4.05 -6.38 -11.50
N MET A 340 -4.22 -6.36 -10.17
CA MET A 340 -5.48 -6.71 -9.50
C MET A 340 -6.43 -5.53 -9.37
N ARG A 341 -6.00 -4.33 -9.75
CA ARG A 341 -6.77 -3.10 -9.57
C ARG A 341 -7.61 -2.84 -10.81
N THR A 342 -8.92 -2.89 -10.65
CA THR A 342 -9.89 -2.57 -11.70
C THR A 342 -10.13 -1.06 -11.85
N SER A 343 -9.81 -0.29 -10.80
CA SER A 343 -9.87 1.17 -10.75
C SER A 343 -8.55 1.73 -10.26
N LEU A 344 -8.07 2.78 -10.93
CA LEU A 344 -6.79 3.45 -10.65
C LEU A 344 -7.03 4.92 -10.25
N MET A 345 -5.94 5.62 -9.92
CA MET A 345 -5.95 6.91 -9.20
C MET A 345 -6.46 6.76 -7.76
N HIS A 346 -6.40 7.84 -6.99
CA HIS A 346 -6.80 7.81 -5.59
C HIS A 346 -8.31 7.63 -5.43
N ASP A 347 -9.10 8.06 -6.41
CA ASP A 347 -10.57 8.13 -6.40
C ASP A 347 -11.24 7.07 -7.29
N GLY A 348 -10.47 6.32 -8.07
CA GLY A 348 -11.01 5.34 -9.02
C GLY A 348 -11.43 5.92 -10.38
N SER A 349 -11.09 7.17 -10.67
CA SER A 349 -11.45 7.87 -11.91
C SER A 349 -10.94 7.20 -13.19
N ALA A 350 -9.83 6.46 -13.12
CA ALA A 350 -9.32 5.65 -14.22
C ALA A 350 -9.82 4.20 -14.11
N SER A 351 -11.01 3.95 -14.65
CA SER A 351 -11.71 2.66 -14.57
C SER A 351 -12.61 2.41 -15.80
N GLY A 352 -13.25 1.24 -15.84
CA GLY A 352 -14.26 0.90 -16.86
C GLY A 352 -13.72 0.36 -18.19
N GLY A 353 -12.40 0.39 -18.42
CA GLY A 353 -11.75 -0.22 -19.57
C GLY A 353 -11.02 -1.53 -19.24
N THR A 354 -10.31 -2.05 -20.24
CA THR A 354 -9.27 -3.08 -20.04
C THR A 354 -8.12 -2.51 -19.18
N PHE A 355 -7.29 -3.38 -18.59
CA PHE A 355 -6.11 -2.94 -17.82
C PHE A 355 -5.27 -1.89 -18.56
N ALA A 356 -4.96 -2.11 -19.85
CA ALA A 356 -4.15 -1.18 -20.63
C ALA A 356 -4.85 0.19 -20.81
N GLN A 357 -6.17 0.18 -21.06
CA GLN A 357 -6.94 1.42 -21.18
C GLN A 357 -7.00 2.17 -19.85
N ASN A 358 -7.14 1.47 -18.72
CA ASN A 358 -7.11 2.10 -17.39
C ASN A 358 -5.73 2.69 -17.09
N ILE A 359 -4.65 2.01 -17.49
CA ILE A 359 -3.29 2.56 -17.41
C ILE A 359 -3.15 3.84 -18.25
N ASP A 360 -3.63 3.84 -19.49
CA ASP A 360 -3.59 5.03 -20.35
C ASP A 360 -4.38 6.20 -19.74
N MET A 361 -5.57 5.92 -19.20
CA MET A 361 -6.38 6.92 -18.49
C MET A 361 -5.65 7.48 -17.27
N ALA A 362 -5.11 6.61 -16.41
CA ALA A 362 -4.40 7.01 -15.21
C ALA A 362 -3.13 7.83 -15.52
N ILE A 363 -2.32 7.40 -16.49
CA ILE A 363 -1.13 8.17 -16.92
C ILE A 363 -1.57 9.51 -17.53
N GLY A 364 -2.66 9.56 -18.29
CA GLY A 364 -3.23 10.80 -18.81
C GLY A 364 -3.63 11.81 -17.72
N MET A 365 -3.98 11.33 -16.53
CA MET A 365 -4.33 12.17 -15.37
C MET A 365 -3.11 12.62 -14.54
N HIS A 366 -1.89 12.14 -14.83
CA HIS A 366 -0.69 12.60 -14.13
C HIS A 366 -0.34 14.03 -14.52
N ASP A 367 -0.56 14.97 -13.62
CA ASP A 367 -0.34 16.40 -13.82
C ASP A 367 0.69 16.97 -12.83
N GLY A 368 0.84 18.29 -12.77
CA GLY A 368 1.81 18.92 -11.87
C GLY A 368 3.25 18.48 -12.18
N GLU A 369 3.95 17.98 -11.16
CA GLU A 369 5.32 17.47 -11.26
C GLU A 369 5.42 16.27 -12.22
N ALA A 370 4.36 15.47 -12.38
CA ALA A 370 4.35 14.30 -13.24
C ALA A 370 3.98 14.60 -14.71
N ALA A 371 3.65 15.86 -15.04
CA ALA A 371 3.19 16.26 -16.37
C ALA A 371 4.21 15.95 -17.48
N ALA A 372 5.51 16.10 -17.20
CA ALA A 372 6.57 15.79 -18.17
C ALA A 372 6.59 14.30 -18.54
N SER A 373 6.48 13.41 -17.54
CA SER A 373 6.44 11.96 -17.77
C SER A 373 5.17 11.52 -18.50
N ARG A 374 4.02 12.14 -18.20
CA ARG A 374 2.79 11.98 -18.99
C ARG A 374 3.00 12.35 -20.45
N ILE A 375 3.57 13.53 -20.73
CA ILE A 375 3.80 13.99 -22.11
C ILE A 375 4.75 13.04 -22.84
N ALA A 376 5.82 12.58 -22.18
CA ALA A 376 6.75 11.62 -22.75
C ALA A 376 6.07 10.27 -23.07
N TYR A 377 5.19 9.79 -22.19
CA TYR A 377 4.38 8.58 -22.43
C TYR A 377 3.44 8.74 -23.63
N LEU A 378 2.72 9.85 -23.72
CA LEU A 378 1.77 10.12 -24.81
C LEU A 378 2.47 10.26 -26.18
N ALA A 379 3.77 10.58 -26.19
CA ALA A 379 4.59 10.65 -27.40
C ALA A 379 5.15 9.28 -27.85
N LEU A 380 5.00 8.22 -27.05
CA LEU A 380 5.44 6.88 -27.40
C LEU A 380 4.65 6.29 -28.58
N SER A 381 5.24 5.30 -29.25
CA SER A 381 4.50 4.49 -30.21
C SER A 381 3.46 3.61 -29.48
N ALA A 382 2.39 3.21 -30.18
CA ALA A 382 1.41 2.28 -29.62
C ALA A 382 2.03 0.95 -29.16
N ALA A 383 3.11 0.51 -29.82
CA ALA A 383 3.85 -0.70 -29.43
C ALA A 383 4.59 -0.50 -28.10
N ASP A 384 5.18 0.68 -27.88
CA ASP A 384 5.89 1.01 -26.65
C ASP A 384 4.93 1.24 -25.47
N GLN A 385 3.79 1.90 -25.71
CA GLN A 385 2.71 2.01 -24.72
C GLN A 385 2.21 0.62 -24.29
N THR A 386 1.98 -0.26 -25.27
CA THR A 386 1.62 -1.66 -25.00
C THR A 386 2.70 -2.40 -24.20
N ALA A 387 3.98 -2.19 -24.53
CA ALA A 387 5.09 -2.82 -23.81
C ALA A 387 5.17 -2.33 -22.35
N LEU A 388 4.98 -1.02 -22.11
CA LEU A 388 4.92 -0.43 -20.78
C LEU A 388 3.71 -0.97 -19.99
N ALA A 389 2.52 -1.02 -20.59
CA ALA A 389 1.34 -1.60 -19.96
C ALA A 389 1.56 -3.07 -19.58
N LYS A 390 2.22 -3.88 -20.42
CA LYS A 390 2.59 -5.26 -20.05
C LYS A 390 3.55 -5.31 -18.86
N PHE A 391 4.50 -4.40 -18.78
CA PHE A 391 5.37 -4.31 -17.60
C PHE A 391 4.58 -3.95 -16.35
N LEU A 392 3.68 -2.97 -16.41
CA LEU A 392 2.83 -2.61 -15.28
C LEU A 392 1.89 -3.76 -14.87
N ARG A 393 1.40 -4.55 -15.84
CA ARG A 393 0.63 -5.77 -15.59
C ARG A 393 1.43 -6.84 -14.84
N SER A 394 2.76 -6.92 -15.06
CA SER A 394 3.60 -7.87 -14.30
C SER A 394 3.59 -7.61 -12.80
N LEU A 395 3.27 -6.38 -12.36
CA LEU A 395 3.24 -5.98 -10.95
C LEU A 395 1.99 -6.55 -10.27
N GLY A 396 2.12 -7.73 -9.67
CA GLY A 396 1.03 -8.50 -9.12
C GLY A 396 0.79 -9.83 -9.82
N GLN A 397 1.55 -10.18 -10.86
CA GLN A 397 1.38 -11.45 -11.56
C GLN A 397 2.12 -12.59 -10.84
N ALA A 398 1.40 -13.66 -10.52
CA ALA A 398 1.95 -14.86 -9.90
C ALA A 398 2.96 -15.56 -10.82
N GLU A 399 3.84 -16.38 -10.24
CA GLU A 399 4.76 -17.18 -11.06
C GLU A 399 4.00 -18.34 -11.71
N PHE A 400 4.31 -18.60 -12.98
CA PHE A 400 3.71 -19.68 -13.78
C PHE A 400 2.21 -19.54 -14.06
N ASP A 401 1.61 -18.38 -13.79
CA ASP A 401 0.29 -17.96 -14.30
C ASP A 401 0.49 -17.30 -15.67
N LEU A 402 0.45 -18.11 -16.74
CA LEU A 402 0.75 -17.66 -18.11
C LEU A 402 -0.45 -17.74 -19.07
N ALA A 403 -1.59 -18.30 -18.64
CA ALA A 403 -2.59 -18.82 -19.56
C ALA A 403 -4.03 -18.29 -19.41
N ASP A 404 -4.51 -17.88 -18.24
CA ASP A 404 -5.95 -17.60 -18.06
C ASP A 404 -6.35 -16.46 -17.09
N ASP A 405 -5.41 -15.63 -16.62
CA ASP A 405 -5.68 -14.45 -15.76
C ASP A 405 -6.45 -14.81 -14.46
N ASP A 406 -6.47 -16.09 -14.05
CA ASP A 406 -7.15 -16.55 -12.84
C ASP A 406 -6.29 -16.42 -11.57
N HIS A 407 -4.99 -16.15 -11.76
CA HIS A 407 -3.98 -15.96 -10.72
C HIS A 407 -3.72 -17.19 -9.83
N ASP A 408 -4.14 -18.36 -10.29
CA ASP A 408 -3.67 -19.62 -9.78
C ASP A 408 -2.37 -20.03 -10.49
N VAL A 409 -1.51 -20.76 -9.78
CA VAL A 409 -0.36 -21.38 -10.44
C VAL A 409 -0.93 -22.46 -11.34
N ASP A 410 -0.77 -22.31 -12.66
CA ASP A 410 -1.10 -23.36 -13.63
C ASP A 410 -0.54 -24.69 -13.10
N GLU A 411 -1.43 -25.61 -12.67
CA GLU A 411 -0.99 -26.94 -12.25
C GLU A 411 -0.29 -27.55 -13.47
N ARG A 412 1.04 -27.70 -13.41
CA ARG A 412 1.75 -28.45 -14.46
C ARG A 412 1.01 -29.77 -14.60
N PRO A 413 0.57 -30.17 -15.81
CA PRO A 413 -0.05 -31.48 -15.98
C PRO A 413 0.95 -32.51 -15.47
N LEU A 414 0.62 -33.15 -14.36
CA LEU A 414 1.41 -34.24 -13.81
C LEU A 414 1.67 -35.22 -14.95
N PRO A 415 2.92 -35.66 -15.18
CA PRO A 415 3.20 -36.62 -16.23
C PRO A 415 2.34 -37.84 -15.97
N ARG A 416 1.35 -38.07 -16.84
CA ARG A 416 0.45 -39.22 -16.74
C ARG A 416 1.33 -40.45 -16.65
N HIS A 417 1.30 -41.13 -15.51
CA HIS A 417 1.91 -42.44 -15.40
C HIS A 417 1.24 -43.33 -16.44
N SER A 418 2.00 -43.67 -17.48
CA SER A 418 1.62 -44.72 -18.41
C SER A 418 1.40 -45.99 -17.57
N PRO A 419 0.22 -46.63 -17.65
CA PRO A 419 0.03 -47.90 -16.98
C PRO A 419 1.01 -48.89 -17.60
N ARG A 420 1.96 -49.38 -16.79
CA ARG A 420 2.81 -50.49 -17.21
C ARG A 420 1.89 -51.68 -17.52
N ALA A 421 2.06 -52.21 -18.72
CA ALA A 421 1.43 -53.41 -19.24
C ALA A 421 1.76 -54.65 -18.41
#